data_AF-A0A951EGH2-F1
#
_entry.id   AF-A0A951EGH2-F1
#
_cell.length_a   1.000
_cell.length_b   1.000
_cell.length_c   1.000
_cell.angle_alpha   90.00
_cell.angle_beta   90.00
_cell.angle_gamma   90.00
#
_symmetry.space_group_name_H-M   'P 1'
#
loop_
_entity.id
_entity.type
_entity.pdbx_description
1 polymer ?
#
loop_
_entity_poly.entity_id
_entity_poly.type
_entity_poly.pdbx_seq_one_letter_code
_entity_poly.pdbx_strand_id
1 'polypeptide(L)'
;MSNLNAGKIALAVAAAATMFASLNAPAKAQNLPLVGVWTESVHDAQGKPFAVIVDEFRADGTIHVRMMVTNGITDYVGRYEVASASTITVRFDDYGPKQNCVAVCLPIPPVVPMGVVQTMNVQFPNDYTMVINGEEFHRQM
;
A
#
# COMPACT_ATOMS: atom_id res chain seq x y z
N MET A 1 -57.44 64.96 -11.11
CA MET A 1 -56.90 65.22 -9.77
C MET A 1 -56.67 63.86 -9.13
N SER A 2 -55.57 63.18 -9.44
CA SER A 2 -54.24 63.28 -8.81
C SER A 2 -54.15 62.56 -7.46
N ASN A 3 -53.49 61.40 -7.50
CA ASN A 3 -52.56 60.80 -6.51
C ASN A 3 -53.09 60.49 -5.09
N LEU A 4 -52.71 59.41 -4.39
CA LEU A 4 -51.37 58.85 -4.19
C LEU A 4 -51.38 57.34 -3.87
N ASN A 5 -50.25 56.76 -4.20
CA ASN A 5 -49.78 55.39 -4.03
C ASN A 5 -49.16 55.21 -2.62
N ALA A 6 -49.44 54.09 -1.95
CA ALA A 6 -48.68 53.56 -0.80
C ALA A 6 -48.93 52.05 -0.79
N GLY A 7 -48.00 51.22 -1.27
CA GLY A 7 -46.84 50.72 -0.51
C GLY A 7 -47.31 49.66 0.51
N LYS A 8 -46.75 48.47 0.65
CA LYS A 8 -45.51 47.83 0.19
C LYS A 8 -45.64 46.36 0.64
N ILE A 9 -45.10 45.45 -0.18
CA ILE A 9 -44.32 44.27 0.24
C ILE A 9 -45.06 43.21 1.10
N ALA A 10 -45.40 42.09 0.47
CA ALA A 10 -45.51 40.81 1.17
C ALA A 10 -44.61 39.78 0.47
N LEU A 11 -43.57 39.42 1.23
CA LEU A 11 -42.54 38.40 1.11
C LEU A 11 -42.75 37.28 0.07
N ALA A 12 -41.75 37.15 -0.82
CA ALA A 12 -41.42 35.89 -1.47
C ALA A 12 -40.58 35.04 -0.50
N VAL A 13 -41.05 33.86 -0.13
CA VAL A 13 -40.25 32.85 0.58
C VAL A 13 -40.58 31.46 0.03
N ALA A 14 -39.53 30.64 -0.05
CA ALA A 14 -39.51 29.19 -0.23
C ALA A 14 -39.39 28.67 -1.67
N ALA A 15 -38.15 28.70 -2.20
CA ALA A 15 -37.66 27.68 -3.13
C ALA A 15 -36.12 27.60 -3.06
N ALA A 16 -35.56 27.13 -1.94
CA ALA A 16 -34.14 26.83 -1.85
C ALA A 16 -33.89 25.77 -0.75
N ALA A 17 -34.19 24.50 -1.04
CA ALA A 17 -33.87 23.42 -0.10
C ALA A 17 -33.76 22.03 -0.75
N THR A 18 -33.05 21.89 -1.87
CA THR A 18 -32.65 20.56 -2.38
C THR A 18 -31.35 20.63 -3.16
N MET A 19 -30.21 20.87 -2.49
CA MET A 19 -28.91 20.70 -3.15
C MET A 19 -27.72 20.43 -2.20
N PHE A 20 -27.93 19.72 -1.09
CA PHE A 20 -26.82 19.34 -0.18
C PHE A 20 -26.89 17.89 0.35
N ALA A 21 -27.33 16.93 -0.47
CA ALA A 21 -27.42 15.52 -0.05
C ALA A 21 -26.45 14.57 -0.80
N SER A 22 -25.45 15.07 -1.52
CA SER A 22 -24.63 14.24 -2.43
C SER A 22 -23.12 14.23 -2.14
N LEU A 23 -22.67 14.43 -0.90
CA LEU A 23 -21.24 14.40 -0.58
C LEU A 23 -20.78 13.29 0.38
N ASN A 24 -21.67 12.40 0.81
CA ASN A 24 -21.30 11.26 1.65
C ASN A 24 -21.54 9.92 0.94
N ALA A 25 -21.12 9.81 -0.33
CA ALA A 25 -20.86 8.48 -0.86
C ALA A 25 -19.68 7.93 -0.03
N PRO A 26 -19.81 6.78 0.67
CA PRO A 26 -18.65 6.16 1.28
C PRO A 26 -17.65 5.96 0.16
N ALA A 27 -16.46 6.55 0.29
CA ALA A 27 -15.35 6.24 -0.58
C ALA A 27 -15.25 4.72 -0.58
N LYS A 28 -15.64 4.07 -1.67
CA LYS A 28 -15.48 2.63 -1.81
C LYS A 28 -14.00 2.41 -1.57
N ALA A 29 -13.65 1.73 -0.47
CA ALA A 29 -12.30 1.27 -0.23
C ALA A 29 -11.87 0.60 -1.54
N GLN A 30 -10.93 1.22 -2.24
CA GLN A 30 -10.43 0.66 -3.50
C GLN A 30 -9.77 -0.66 -3.11
N ASN A 31 -10.42 -1.77 -3.45
CA ASN A 31 -9.84 -3.08 -3.33
C ASN A 31 -8.63 -3.15 -4.27
N LEU A 32 -7.46 -2.78 -3.76
CA LEU A 32 -6.21 -3.10 -4.46
C LEU A 32 -6.09 -4.62 -4.50
N PRO A 33 -5.79 -5.23 -5.66
CA PRO A 33 -5.58 -6.67 -5.78
C PRO A 33 -4.21 -7.05 -5.18
N LEU A 34 -3.89 -6.55 -3.99
CA LEU A 34 -2.61 -6.70 -3.31
C LEU A 34 -2.49 -8.06 -2.64
N VAL A 35 -3.57 -8.57 -2.04
CA VAL A 35 -3.56 -9.86 -1.33
C VAL A 35 -3.14 -10.99 -2.27
N GLY A 36 -2.14 -11.76 -1.85
CA GLY A 36 -1.55 -12.83 -2.64
C GLY A 36 -0.04 -12.95 -2.41
N VAL A 37 0.57 -13.87 -3.17
CA VAL A 37 2.02 -14.07 -3.20
C VAL A 37 2.56 -13.45 -4.48
N TRP A 38 3.59 -12.63 -4.32
CA TRP A 38 4.25 -11.86 -5.37
C TRP A 38 5.73 -12.19 -5.39
N THR A 39 6.35 -12.19 -6.56
CA THR A 39 7.77 -12.55 -6.69
C THR A 39 8.49 -11.62 -7.64
N GLU A 40 9.67 -11.17 -7.21
CA GLU A 40 10.62 -10.41 -8.02
C GLU A 40 11.92 -11.20 -8.14
N SER A 41 12.58 -11.09 -9.30
CA SER A 41 13.96 -11.54 -9.48
C SER A 41 14.88 -10.33 -9.63
N VAL A 42 15.71 -10.09 -8.62
CA VAL A 42 16.69 -9.01 -8.60
C VAL A 42 17.94 -9.48 -9.33
N HIS A 43 18.43 -8.66 -10.25
CA HIS A 43 19.64 -8.93 -11.02
C HIS A 43 20.73 -7.91 -10.67
N ASP A 44 22.00 -8.31 -10.74
CA ASP A 44 23.13 -7.41 -10.57
C ASP A 44 23.29 -6.45 -11.77
N ALA A 45 24.27 -5.54 -11.69
CA ALA A 45 24.55 -4.57 -12.75
C ALA A 45 24.97 -5.20 -14.09
N GLN A 46 25.33 -6.49 -14.08
CA GLN A 46 25.70 -7.28 -15.25
C GLN A 46 24.53 -8.15 -15.75
N GLY A 47 23.34 -8.02 -15.14
CA GLY A 47 22.14 -8.76 -15.49
C GLY A 47 22.12 -10.20 -14.99
N LYS A 48 22.99 -10.58 -14.03
CA LYS A 48 22.97 -11.92 -13.43
C LYS A 48 22.01 -11.98 -12.25
N PRO A 49 21.29 -13.09 -12.04
CA PRO A 49 20.43 -13.25 -10.87
C PRO A 49 21.22 -13.07 -9.57
N PHE A 50 20.73 -12.19 -8.71
CA PHE A 50 21.33 -11.86 -7.42
C PHE A 50 20.44 -12.29 -6.25
N ALA A 51 19.14 -12.02 -6.35
CA ALA A 51 18.17 -12.40 -5.34
C ALA A 51 16.81 -12.75 -5.97
N VAL A 52 16.04 -13.54 -5.23
CA VAL A 52 14.60 -13.69 -5.46
C VAL A 52 13.89 -13.22 -4.21
N ILE A 53 12.92 -12.32 -4.37
CA ILE A 53 12.11 -11.78 -3.28
C ILE A 53 10.69 -12.33 -3.45
N VAL A 54 10.13 -12.88 -2.37
CA VAL A 54 8.77 -13.40 -2.33
C VAL A 54 7.99 -12.67 -1.25
N ASP A 55 6.99 -11.90 -1.67
CA ASP A 55 6.14 -11.10 -0.79
C ASP A 55 4.76 -11.75 -0.70
N GLU A 56 4.36 -12.11 0.52
CA GLU A 56 3.02 -12.61 0.82
C GLU A 56 2.24 -11.54 1.59
N PHE A 57 1.30 -10.88 0.91
CA PHE A 57 0.33 -9.97 1.52
C PHE A 57 -0.93 -10.74 1.89
N ARG A 58 -1.24 -10.84 3.19
CA ARG A 58 -2.42 -11.54 3.68
C ARG A 58 -3.58 -10.58 3.96
N ALA A 59 -4.80 -11.09 3.81
CA ALA A 59 -6.03 -10.30 3.98
C ALA A 59 -6.22 -9.72 5.40
N ASP A 60 -5.49 -10.22 6.40
CA ASP A 60 -5.50 -9.70 7.78
C ASP A 60 -4.55 -8.50 8.00
N GLY A 61 -3.92 -8.01 6.94
CA GLY A 61 -2.96 -6.91 6.98
C GLY A 61 -1.57 -7.33 7.41
N THR A 62 -1.27 -8.63 7.49
CA THR A 62 0.10 -9.12 7.69
C THR A 62 0.84 -9.24 6.38
N ILE A 63 2.15 -8.99 6.42
CA ILE A 63 3.06 -9.22 5.30
C ILE A 63 4.19 -10.14 5.75
N HIS A 64 4.53 -11.10 4.90
CA HIS A 64 5.73 -11.93 5.04
C HIS A 64 6.59 -11.78 3.79
N VAL A 65 7.86 -11.41 3.97
CA VAL A 65 8.81 -11.23 2.88
C VAL A 65 9.93 -12.23 3.03
N ARG A 66 10.14 -13.06 2.02
CA ARG A 66 11.26 -14.00 1.95
C ARG A 66 12.23 -13.55 0.87
N MET A 67 13.43 -13.18 1.26
CA MET A 67 14.54 -12.88 0.37
C MET A 67 15.47 -14.08 0.30
N MET A 68 15.66 -14.61 -0.90
CA MET A 68 16.58 -15.72 -1.18
C MET A 68 17.75 -15.16 -2.00
N VAL A 69 18.95 -15.22 -1.43
CA VAL A 69 20.20 -14.86 -2.10
C VAL A 69 21.10 -16.09 -2.17
N THR A 70 22.16 -16.04 -2.99
CA THR A 70 23.10 -17.18 -3.16
C THR A 70 23.62 -17.76 -1.84
N ASN A 71 23.74 -16.94 -0.80
CA ASN A 71 24.35 -17.30 0.48
C ASN A 71 23.36 -17.54 1.62
N GLY A 72 22.05 -17.55 1.35
CA GLY A 72 21.06 -17.84 2.40
C GLY A 72 19.68 -17.26 2.14
N ILE A 73 18.84 -17.39 3.15
CA ILE A 73 17.45 -16.95 3.15
C ILE A 73 17.26 -16.03 4.34
N THR A 74 16.60 -14.90 4.11
CA THR A 74 16.15 -13.98 5.15
C THR A 74 14.64 -13.80 5.03
N ASP A 75 13.93 -14.03 6.12
CA ASP A 75 12.50 -13.79 6.27
C ASP A 75 12.27 -12.51 7.07
N TYR A 76 11.25 -11.73 6.69
CA TYR A 76 10.76 -10.57 7.42
C TYR A 76 9.26 -10.72 7.66
N VAL A 77 8.79 -10.37 8.85
CA VAL A 77 7.37 -10.39 9.21
C VAL A 77 6.95 -9.00 9.66
N GLY A 78 5.82 -8.55 9.17
CA GLY A 78 5.32 -7.22 9.48
C GLY A 78 3.84 -7.06 9.24
N ARG A 79 3.42 -5.80 9.16
CA ARG A 79 2.07 -5.38 8.82
C ARG A 79 2.09 -4.40 7.67
N TYR A 80 1.03 -4.39 6.88
CA TYR A 80 0.79 -3.40 5.84
C TYR A 80 -0.59 -2.78 5.97
N GLU A 81 -0.73 -1.54 5.49
CA GLU A 81 -2.00 -0.85 5.37
C GLU A 81 -2.10 -0.20 3.99
N VAL A 82 -3.30 -0.21 3.42
CA VAL A 82 -3.59 0.51 2.18
C VAL A 82 -3.93 1.95 2.54
N ALA A 83 -2.98 2.86 2.31
CA ALA A 83 -3.16 4.28 2.60
C ALA A 83 -3.95 5.01 1.52
N SER A 84 -3.84 4.58 0.26
CA SER A 84 -4.57 5.13 -0.88
C SER A 84 -4.65 4.13 -2.05
N ALA A 85 -5.24 4.54 -3.17
CA ALA A 85 -5.30 3.76 -4.42
C ALA A 85 -3.92 3.34 -4.97
N SER A 86 -2.85 4.04 -4.60
CA SER A 86 -1.51 3.83 -5.16
C SER A 86 -0.44 3.85 -4.10
N THR A 87 -0.81 3.73 -2.82
CA THR A 87 0.11 3.86 -1.71
C THR A 87 -0.22 2.85 -0.63
N ILE A 88 0.80 2.12 -0.22
CA ILE A 88 0.76 1.27 0.98
C ILE A 88 1.77 1.79 2.00
N THR A 89 1.50 1.50 3.27
CA THR A 89 2.50 1.61 4.33
C THR A 89 2.85 0.20 4.81
N VAL A 90 4.12 -0.02 5.14
CA VAL A 90 4.63 -1.30 5.63
C VAL A 90 5.49 -1.05 6.85
N ARG A 91 5.35 -1.88 7.89
CA ARG A 91 6.23 -1.89 9.06
C ARG A 91 6.64 -3.32 9.35
N PHE A 92 7.95 -3.59 9.33
CA PHE A 92 8.48 -4.88 9.74
C PHE A 92 8.74 -4.89 11.24
N ASP A 93 8.22 -5.92 11.91
CA ASP A 93 8.31 -6.08 13.35
C ASP A 93 9.36 -7.13 13.73
N ASP A 94 9.62 -8.10 12.83
CA ASP A 94 10.61 -9.15 13.06
C ASP A 94 11.29 -9.59 11.76
N TYR A 95 12.41 -10.31 11.91
CA TYR A 95 13.18 -10.90 10.82
C TYR A 95 13.94 -12.15 11.28
N GLY A 96 14.30 -13.04 10.37
CA GLY A 96 15.14 -14.19 10.65
C GLY A 96 15.94 -14.63 9.44
N PRO A 97 17.10 -15.28 9.62
CA PRO A 97 17.75 -15.59 10.90
C PRO A 97 18.43 -14.37 11.54
N LYS A 98 18.55 -14.38 12.87
CA LYS A 98 19.27 -13.33 13.63
C LYS A 98 20.78 -13.57 13.72
N GLN A 99 21.22 -14.79 13.42
CA GLN A 99 22.60 -15.23 13.58
C GLN A 99 22.97 -16.24 12.50
N ASN A 100 24.23 -16.23 12.07
CA ASN A 100 24.81 -17.28 11.25
C ASN A 100 25.77 -18.10 12.11
N CYS A 101 25.54 -19.41 12.24
CA CYS A 101 26.35 -20.30 13.06
C CYS A 101 27.02 -21.36 12.17
N VAL A 102 28.31 -21.15 11.85
CA VAL A 102 29.13 -22.15 11.14
C VAL A 102 30.13 -22.80 12.10
N ALA A 103 30.96 -21.99 12.77
CA ALA A 103 31.85 -22.41 13.85
C ALA A 103 31.69 -21.54 15.11
N VAL A 104 31.40 -20.25 14.90
CA VAL A 104 30.98 -19.29 15.91
C VAL A 104 29.72 -18.61 15.39
N CYS A 105 28.75 -18.34 16.25
CA CYS A 105 27.54 -17.62 15.88
C CYS A 105 27.82 -16.11 15.80
N LEU A 106 27.67 -15.53 14.62
CA LEU A 106 27.79 -14.09 14.42
C LEU A 106 26.39 -13.48 14.21
N PRO A 107 26.09 -12.33 14.83
CA PRO A 107 24.82 -11.64 14.62
C PRO A 107 24.70 -11.17 13.18
N ILE A 108 23.50 -11.32 12.61
CA ILE A 108 23.12 -10.78 11.31
C ILE A 108 22.18 -9.60 11.59
N PRO A 109 22.57 -8.36 11.28
CA PRO A 109 21.66 -7.22 11.40
C PRO A 109 20.56 -7.29 10.33
N PRO A 110 19.38 -6.70 10.57
CA PRO A 110 18.36 -6.61 9.53
C PRO A 110 18.82 -5.68 8.41
N VAL A 111 18.46 -6.00 7.16
CA VAL A 111 18.78 -5.14 6.01
C VAL A 111 17.79 -3.99 5.89
N VAL A 112 16.55 -4.19 6.35
CA VAL A 112 15.51 -3.15 6.37
C VAL A 112 15.29 -2.63 7.81
N PRO A 113 14.90 -1.36 8.01
CA PRO A 113 14.63 -0.83 9.34
C PRO A 113 13.46 -1.55 10.05
N MET A 114 13.69 -2.01 11.29
CA MET A 114 12.65 -2.64 12.13
C MET A 114 11.87 -1.59 12.92
N GLY A 115 10.55 -1.77 13.02
CA GLY A 115 9.64 -0.90 13.76
C GLY A 115 9.37 0.46 13.11
N VAL A 116 9.90 0.72 11.91
CA VAL A 116 9.73 1.97 11.17
C VAL A 116 8.69 1.79 10.06
N VAL A 117 7.72 2.70 9.99
CA VAL A 117 6.73 2.72 8.90
C VAL A 117 7.39 3.25 7.63
N GLN A 118 7.33 2.45 6.57
CA GLN A 118 7.81 2.76 5.24
C GLN A 118 6.61 2.99 4.32
N THR A 119 6.64 4.04 3.52
CA THR A 119 5.61 4.32 2.51
C THR A 119 6.09 3.84 1.16
N MET A 120 5.27 3.07 0.46
CA MET A 120 5.59 2.54 -0.86
C MET A 120 4.49 2.92 -1.85
N ASN A 121 4.89 3.27 -3.07
CA ASN A 121 3.97 3.48 -4.17
C ASN A 121 3.72 2.14 -4.87
N VAL A 122 2.45 1.79 -5.05
CA VAL A 122 2.04 0.54 -5.69
C VAL A 122 1.19 0.81 -6.92
N GLN A 123 1.42 0.05 -7.98
CA GLN A 123 0.63 0.05 -9.21
C GLN A 123 0.34 -1.39 -9.64
N PHE A 124 -0.79 -1.60 -10.31
CA PHE A 124 -1.17 -2.90 -10.86
C PHE A 124 -1.46 -2.73 -12.35
N PRO A 125 -0.44 -2.84 -13.23
CA PRO A 125 -0.64 -2.76 -14.68
C PRO A 125 -1.64 -3.82 -15.20
N ASN A 126 -1.72 -4.97 -14.54
CA ASN A 126 -2.67 -6.05 -14.79
C ASN A 126 -2.81 -6.92 -13.52
N ASP A 127 -3.65 -7.96 -13.56
CA ASP A 127 -3.92 -8.83 -12.39
C ASP A 127 -2.73 -9.67 -11.91
N TYR A 128 -1.69 -9.82 -12.74
CA TYR A 128 -0.52 -10.67 -12.50
C TYR A 128 0.77 -9.89 -12.29
N THR A 129 0.75 -8.57 -12.48
CA THR A 129 1.91 -7.69 -12.31
C THR A 129 1.60 -6.62 -11.26
N MET A 130 2.50 -6.48 -10.30
CA MET A 130 2.50 -5.40 -9.32
C MET A 130 3.82 -4.65 -9.45
N VAL A 131 3.77 -3.31 -9.40
CA VAL A 131 4.97 -2.48 -9.38
C VAL A 131 5.03 -1.75 -8.05
N ILE A 132 6.06 -2.01 -7.24
CA ILE A 132 6.31 -1.33 -5.96
C ILE A 132 7.54 -0.45 -6.11
N ASN A 133 7.39 0.87 -5.94
CA ASN A 133 8.50 1.83 -6.07
C ASN A 133 9.34 1.72 -7.36
N GLY A 134 8.77 1.15 -8.43
CA GLY A 134 9.44 0.92 -9.72
C GLY A 134 9.98 -0.51 -9.91
N GLU A 135 9.95 -1.34 -8.87
CA GLU A 135 10.32 -2.77 -8.91
C GLU A 135 9.11 -3.61 -9.35
N GLU A 136 9.32 -4.54 -10.27
CA GLU A 136 8.26 -5.35 -10.87
C GLU A 136 8.17 -6.73 -10.19
N PHE A 137 6.98 -7.03 -9.70
CA PHE A 137 6.63 -8.29 -9.06
C PHE A 137 5.56 -9.02 -9.88
N HIS A 138 5.70 -10.34 -9.93
CA HIS A 138 4.75 -11.22 -10.60
C HIS A 138 3.98 -12.07 -9.59
N ARG A 139 2.67 -12.19 -9.78
CA ARG A 139 1.80 -13.02 -8.94
C ARG A 139 2.16 -14.49 -9.13
N GLN A 140 2.35 -15.23 -8.04
CA GLN A 140 2.46 -16.69 -8.11
C GLN A 140 1.07 -17.29 -8.36
N MET A 141 0.98 -18.18 -9.36
CA MET A 141 -0.25 -18.90 -9.74
C MET A 141 -0.48 -20.12 -8.86
#